data_AF-A0A353BDH7-F1
#
_entry.id   AF-A0A353BDH7-F1
#
_cell.length_a   1.000
_cell.length_b   1.000
_cell.length_c   1.000
_cell.angle_alpha   90.00
_cell.angle_beta   90.00
_cell.angle_gamma   90.00
#
_symmetry.space_group_name_H-M   'P 1'
#
loop_
_entity.id
_entity.type
_entity.pdbx_description
1 polymer ?
#
loop_
_entity_poly.entity_id
_entity_poly.type
_entity_poly.pdbx_seq_one_letter_code
_entity_poly.pdbx_strand_id
1 'polypeptide(L)'
;MKAIAVSEGDVADAVEPIAENAYNGEYPLSRFLYLAVNHNPTKKLDPMRAEFLKYVYSRQGQEQVVKDGYLPLSAEMCKEILASVGIE
;
A
#
# COMPACT_ATOMS: atom_id res chain seq x y z
N MET A 1 -15.45 8.41 -15.03
CA MET A 1 -15.92 8.79 -13.67
C MET A 1 -15.16 10.05 -13.27
N LYS A 2 -15.80 11.03 -12.62
CA LYS A 2 -15.10 12.24 -12.11
C LYS A 2 -14.88 12.06 -10.62
N ALA A 3 -13.63 12.11 -10.17
CA ALA A 3 -13.29 12.14 -8.76
C ALA A 3 -13.60 13.54 -8.18
N ILE A 4 -14.00 13.61 -6.92
CA ILE A 4 -14.45 14.84 -6.25
C ILE A 4 -13.62 15.05 -4.99
N ALA A 5 -13.28 16.30 -4.71
CA ALA A 5 -12.64 16.69 -3.46
C ALA A 5 -13.54 16.41 -2.26
N VAL A 6 -12.95 15.98 -1.14
CA VAL A 6 -13.68 15.61 0.08
C VAL A 6 -12.98 16.24 1.28
N SER A 7 -13.76 16.76 2.23
CA SER A 7 -13.29 17.28 3.51
C SER A 7 -13.41 16.22 4.61
N GLU A 8 -12.51 16.28 5.60
CA GLU A 8 -12.68 15.53 6.84
C GLU A 8 -13.68 16.25 7.76
N GLY A 9 -14.95 15.87 7.66
CA GLY A 9 -16.04 16.51 8.41
C GLY A 9 -16.46 17.87 7.84
N ASP A 10 -17.24 18.61 8.63
CA ASP A 10 -17.96 19.81 8.16
C ASP A 10 -17.13 21.11 8.18
N VAL A 11 -15.95 21.08 8.80
CA VAL A 11 -15.14 22.30 9.07
C VAL A 11 -13.84 22.35 8.27
N ALA A 12 -13.33 21.19 7.83
CA ALA A 12 -12.08 21.12 7.07
C ALA A 12 -12.28 21.53 5.60
N ASP A 13 -11.22 22.02 4.98
CA ASP A 13 -11.20 22.27 3.55
C ASP A 13 -11.29 20.95 2.77
N ALA A 14 -11.91 21.00 1.59
CA ALA A 14 -11.99 19.85 0.71
C ALA A 14 -10.63 19.59 0.05
N VAL A 15 -10.15 18.35 0.12
CA VAL A 15 -8.87 17.92 -0.43
C VAL A 15 -9.10 17.15 -1.74
N GLU A 16 -8.33 17.45 -2.77
CA GLU A 16 -8.44 16.76 -4.08
C GLU A 16 -7.91 15.32 -4.02
N PRO A 17 -8.52 14.36 -4.74
CA PRO A 17 -8.11 12.95 -4.80
C PRO A 17 -6.92 12.73 -5.74
N ILE A 18 -5.79 13.39 -5.46
CA ILE A 18 -4.54 13.22 -6.22
C ILE A 18 -3.53 12.35 -5.44
N ALA A 19 -2.56 11.77 -6.15
CA ALA A 19 -1.59 10.85 -5.57
C ALA A 19 -0.79 11.48 -4.42
N GLU A 20 -0.38 12.74 -4.56
CA GLU A 20 0.33 13.49 -3.52
C GLU A 20 -0.44 13.52 -2.19
N ASN A 21 -1.71 13.92 -2.26
CA ASN A 21 -2.61 13.98 -1.09
C ASN A 21 -2.90 12.60 -0.48
N ALA A 22 -2.83 11.54 -1.28
CA ALA A 22 -2.98 10.18 -0.76
C ALA A 22 -1.71 9.69 -0.04
N TYR A 23 -0.52 10.07 -0.52
CA TYR A 23 0.74 9.64 0.10
C TYR A 23 1.09 10.42 1.37
N ASN A 24 0.75 11.71 1.43
CA ASN A 24 0.97 12.53 2.63
C ASN A 24 -0.16 12.37 3.69
N GLY A 25 -1.24 11.68 3.34
CA GLY A 25 -2.39 11.42 4.22
C GLY A 25 -3.42 12.56 4.29
N GLU A 26 -3.30 13.61 3.47
CA GLU A 26 -4.24 14.73 3.46
C GLU A 26 -5.58 14.38 2.84
N TYR A 27 -5.63 13.45 1.87
CA TYR A 27 -6.90 13.02 1.30
C TYR A 27 -7.60 12.04 2.26
N PRO A 28 -8.76 12.40 2.83
CA PRO A 28 -9.33 11.72 4.01
C PRO A 28 -9.85 10.29 3.72
N LEU A 29 -10.02 9.93 2.44
CA LEU A 29 -10.46 8.60 2.04
C LEU A 29 -9.33 7.74 1.46
N SER A 30 -8.08 8.22 1.54
CA SER A 30 -6.91 7.39 1.21
C SER A 30 -6.77 6.25 2.22
N ARG A 31 -6.45 5.05 1.75
CA ARG A 31 -6.24 3.88 2.61
C ARG A 31 -5.29 2.89 1.97
N PHE A 32 -4.56 2.16 2.80
CA PHE A 32 -3.81 1.00 2.35
C PHE A 32 -4.74 -0.17 2.04
N LEU A 33 -4.33 -1.01 1.09
CA LEU A 33 -4.85 -2.35 0.94
C LEU A 33 -4.01 -3.29 1.79
N TYR A 34 -4.63 -3.91 2.79
CA TYR A 34 -3.93 -4.78 3.73
C TYR A 34 -3.95 -6.23 3.26
N LEU A 35 -2.79 -6.89 3.37
CA LEU A 35 -2.66 -8.34 3.28
C LEU A 35 -2.50 -8.90 4.69
N ALA A 36 -3.44 -9.74 5.11
CA ALA A 36 -3.35 -10.43 6.40
C ALA A 36 -2.51 -11.69 6.27
N VAL A 37 -1.33 -11.70 6.90
CA VAL A 37 -0.40 -12.84 6.90
C VAL A 37 -0.32 -13.41 8.30
N ASN A 38 -0.76 -14.65 8.49
CA ASN A 38 -0.52 -15.38 9.72
C ASN A 38 0.95 -15.84 9.76
N HIS A 39 1.79 -15.08 10.45
CA HIS A 39 3.22 -15.32 10.58
C HIS A 39 3.60 -15.51 12.04
N ASN A 40 4.31 -16.60 12.34
CA ASN A 40 4.92 -16.80 13.64
C ASN A 40 6.32 -16.15 13.62
N PRO A 41 6.60 -15.14 14.45
CA PRO A 41 7.83 -14.35 14.39
C PRO A 41 9.11 -15.15 14.67
N THR A 42 8.99 -16.35 15.26
CA THR A 42 10.13 -17.25 15.54
C THR A 42 10.38 -18.27 14.43
N LYS A 43 9.52 -18.33 13.41
CA LYS A 43 9.61 -19.29 12.32
C LYS A 43 9.68 -18.56 10.98
N LYS A 44 10.42 -19.13 10.04
CA LYS A 44 10.39 -18.63 8.66
C LYS A 44 9.00 -18.80 8.06
N LEU A 45 8.62 -17.85 7.20
CA LEU A 45 7.42 -17.98 6.39
C LEU A 45 7.56 -19.20 5.48
N ASP A 46 6.43 -19.84 5.17
CA ASP A 46 6.40 -20.88 4.14
C ASP A 46 7.00 -20.33 2.82
N PRO A 47 7.90 -21.07 2.13
CA PRO A 47 8.61 -20.56 0.97
C PRO A 47 7.71 -20.04 -0.14
N MET A 48 6.57 -20.70 -0.41
CA MET A 48 5.64 -20.25 -1.44
C MET A 48 5.00 -18.91 -1.06
N ARG A 49 4.61 -18.76 0.20
CA ARG A 49 4.09 -17.49 0.70
C ARG A 49 5.14 -16.38 0.64
N ALA A 50 6.41 -16.71 0.93
CA ALA A 50 7.49 -15.74 0.89
C ALA A 50 7.73 -15.23 -0.53
N GLU A 51 7.81 -16.12 -1.51
CA GLU A 51 7.97 -15.73 -2.92
C GLU A 51 6.76 -14.94 -3.45
N PHE A 52 5.55 -15.28 -3.01
CA PHE A 52 4.38 -14.50 -3.35
C PHE A 52 4.46 -13.06 -2.80
N LEU A 53 4.86 -12.87 -1.53
CA LEU A 53 5.03 -11.53 -0.96
C LEU A 53 6.16 -10.77 -1.66
N LYS A 54 7.30 -11.42 -1.94
CA LYS A 54 8.38 -10.81 -2.74
C LYS A 54 7.88 -10.33 -4.08
N TYR A 55 7.05 -11.12 -4.77
CA TYR A 55 6.45 -10.72 -6.04
C TYR A 55 5.52 -9.52 -5.88
N VAL A 56 4.59 -9.56 -4.92
CA VAL A 56 3.64 -8.47 -4.65
C VAL A 56 4.37 -7.14 -4.39
N TYR A 57 5.41 -7.17 -3.56
CA TYR A 57 6.18 -5.98 -3.20
C TYR A 57 7.36 -5.68 -4.15
N SER A 58 7.55 -6.49 -5.19
CA SER A 58 8.54 -6.22 -6.24
C SER A 58 8.13 -5.06 -7.13
N ARG A 59 9.09 -4.51 -7.89
CA ARG A 59 8.82 -3.55 -8.96
C ARG A 59 7.73 -4.04 -9.92
N GLN A 60 7.81 -5.31 -10.34
CA GLN A 60 6.85 -5.89 -11.28
C GLN A 60 5.44 -5.94 -10.67
N GLY A 61 5.33 -6.36 -9.42
CA GLY A 61 4.05 -6.38 -8.70
C GLY A 61 3.47 -4.98 -8.59
N GLN A 62 4.26 -4.00 -8.15
CA GLN A 62 3.85 -2.60 -8.02
C GLN A 62 3.45 -1.95 -9.36
N GLU A 63 4.14 -2.26 -10.46
CA GLU A 63 3.77 -1.79 -11.81
C GLU A 63 2.42 -2.34 -12.29
N GLN A 64 1.98 -3.51 -11.81
CA GLN A 64 0.66 -4.03 -12.14
C GLN A 64 -0.46 -3.29 -11.41
N VAL A 65 -0.25 -2.92 -10.15
CA VAL A 65 -1.26 -2.22 -9.33
C VAL A 65 -1.65 -0.87 -9.96
N VAL A 66 -0.70 -0.20 -10.62
CA VAL A 66 -0.94 1.02 -11.39
C VAL A 66 -1.94 0.79 -12.52
N LYS A 67 -1.86 -0.35 -13.21
CA LYS A 67 -2.77 -0.70 -14.33
C LYS A 67 -4.20 -0.88 -13.86
N ASP A 68 -4.38 -1.33 -12.63
CA ASP A 68 -5.68 -1.54 -11.98
C ASP A 68 -6.21 -0.26 -11.30
N GLY A 69 -5.52 0.88 -11.44
CA GLY A 69 -5.97 2.18 -10.97
C GLY A 69 -5.60 2.52 -9.52
N TYR A 70 -4.66 1.78 -8.92
CA TYR A 70 -4.15 2.07 -7.58
C TYR A 70 -2.84 2.87 -7.61
N LEU A 71 -2.50 3.41 -6.45
CA LEU A 71 -1.22 4.05 -6.19
C LEU A 71 -0.20 3.00 -5.72
N PRO A 72 0.99 2.91 -6.35
CA PRO A 72 2.01 1.95 -5.95
C PRO A 72 2.69 2.37 -4.64
N LEU A 73 3.22 1.40 -3.91
CA LEU A 73 4.06 1.67 -2.75
C LEU A 73 5.45 2.13 -3.18
N SER A 74 6.07 2.97 -2.34
CA SER A 74 7.48 3.32 -2.49
C SER A 74 8.37 2.11 -2.25
N ALA A 75 9.56 2.11 -2.83
CA ALA A 75 10.54 1.05 -2.62
C ALA A 75 10.95 0.90 -1.14
N GLU A 76 10.92 2.00 -0.39
CA GLU A 76 11.21 2.00 1.05
C GLU A 76 10.12 1.26 1.82
N MET A 77 8.85 1.61 1.59
CA MET A 77 7.71 0.93 2.23
C MET A 77 7.69 -0.57 1.90
N CYS A 78 7.95 -0.95 0.64
CA CYS A 78 8.03 -2.36 0.25
C CYS A 78 9.09 -3.13 1.05
N LYS A 79 10.28 -2.54 1.25
CA LYS A 79 11.36 -3.16 2.03
C LYS A 79 10.98 -3.30 3.50
N GLU A 80 10.41 -2.26 4.09
CA GLU A 80 9.96 -2.29 5.49
C GLU A 80 8.91 -3.37 5.73
N ILE A 81 7.94 -3.52 4.81
CA ILE A 81 6.89 -4.54 4.90
C ILE A 81 7.44 -5.96 4.75
N LEU A 82 8.37 -6.17 3.81
CA LEU A 82 9.03 -7.48 3.66
C LEU A 82 9.84 -7.84 4.91
N ALA A 83 10.58 -6.86 5.46
CA ALA A 83 11.36 -7.05 6.68
C ALA A 83 10.46 -7.41 7.88
N SER A 84 9.25 -6.85 7.97
CA SER A 84 8.31 -7.14 9.07
C SER A 84 7.83 -8.60 9.10
N VAL A 85 8.00 -9.35 8.00
CA VAL A 85 7.70 -10.78 7.90
C VAL A 85 8.96 -11.65 7.72
N GLY A 86 10.14 -11.08 7.98
CA GLY A 86 11.43 -11.77 7.94
C GLY A 86 11.95 -12.06 6.53
N ILE A 87 11.60 -11.22 5.55
CA ILE A 87 12.06 -11.30 4.16
C ILE A 87 12.96 -10.09 3.87
N GLU A 88 14.17 -10.34 3.39
CA GLU A 88 15.12 -9.32 2.90
C GLU A 88 14.90 -8.98 1.43
#